data_AF-A0A942S6G9-F1
#
_entry.id   AF-A0A942S6G9-F1
#
_cell.length_a   1.000
_cell.length_b   1.000
_cell.length_c   1.000
_cell.angle_alpha   90.00
_cell.angle_beta   90.00
_cell.angle_gamma   90.00
#
_symmetry.space_group_name_H-M   'P 1'
#
loop_
_entity.id
_entity.type
_entity.pdbx_description
1 polymer ?
#
loop_
_entity_poly.entity_id
_entity_poly.type
_entity_poly.pdbx_seq_one_letter_code
_entity_poly.pdbx_strand_id
1 'polypeptide(L)'
;MQFSSDSRHIGQPAEVVFNFLSDLTRLGELMPDQVVNWQATPDKCSFTIQGMTDISLQIDQKLPNSLISLVPYGKSPFAFSLQAHVKDLGDSSDVHITLDADLNPMLAMMAKRPLQNLVQVMADKLTNIDF
;
A
#
# COMPACT_ATOMS: atom_id res chain seq x y z
N MET A 1 0.73 10.43 -11.63
CA MET A 1 0.73 11.45 -10.54
C MET A 1 1.13 10.71 -9.30
N GLN A 2 2.18 11.17 -8.62
CA GLN A 2 2.74 10.47 -7.47
C GLN A 2 2.23 11.02 -6.14
N PHE A 3 1.94 10.11 -5.23
CA PHE A 3 1.62 10.34 -3.83
C PHE A 3 2.64 9.58 -2.98
N SER A 4 3.08 10.17 -1.88
CA SER A 4 4.03 9.54 -0.97
C SER A 4 3.62 9.80 0.46
N SER A 5 3.71 8.80 1.32
CA SER A 5 3.69 9.01 2.76
C SER A 5 4.98 9.69 3.21
N ASP A 6 4.96 10.19 4.44
CA ASP A 6 6.20 10.38 5.18
C ASP A 6 6.91 9.04 5.41
N SER A 7 8.22 9.10 5.67
CA SER A 7 8.97 7.95 6.18
C SER A 7 8.60 7.66 7.63
N ARG A 8 8.53 6.37 7.98
CA ARG A 8 8.23 5.88 9.32
C ARG A 8 9.29 4.90 9.76
N HIS A 9 9.81 5.13 10.96
CA HIS A 9 10.77 4.25 11.60
C HIS A 9 10.05 3.06 12.24
N ILE A 10 10.53 1.86 11.96
CA ILE A 10 10.02 0.60 12.49
C ILE A 10 11.15 -0.09 13.25
N GLY A 11 10.92 -0.41 14.53
CA GLY A 11 11.89 -1.09 15.40
C GLY A 11 12.07 -2.57 15.09
N GLN A 12 11.94 -2.97 13.82
CA GLN A 12 12.09 -4.33 13.34
C GLN A 12 13.03 -4.36 12.12
N PRO A 13 13.82 -5.44 11.94
CA PRO A 13 14.68 -5.60 10.77
C PRO A 13 13.89 -5.56 9.46
N ALA A 14 14.54 -5.09 8.39
CA ALA A 14 13.91 -4.95 7.08
C ALA A 14 13.27 -6.27 6.57
N GLU A 15 13.86 -7.42 6.88
CA GLU A 15 13.31 -8.74 6.53
C GLU A 15 11.95 -9.00 7.17
N VAL A 16 11.80 -8.70 8.46
CA VAL A 16 10.55 -8.90 9.21
C VAL A 16 9.44 -8.03 8.62
N VAL A 17 9.75 -6.76 8.38
CA VAL A 17 8.81 -5.79 7.82
C VAL A 17 8.46 -6.14 6.37
N PHE A 18 9.45 -6.55 5.58
CA PHE A 18 9.26 -6.99 4.20
C PHE A 18 8.38 -8.24 4.11
N ASN A 19 8.57 -9.21 4.99
CA ASN A 19 7.76 -10.43 5.03
C ASN A 19 6.30 -10.12 5.36
N PHE A 20 6.05 -9.22 6.32
CA PHE A 20 4.69 -8.72 6.60
C PHE A 20 4.06 -8.06 5.36
N LEU A 21 4.77 -7.12 4.73
CA LEU A 21 4.28 -6.39 3.56
C LEU A 21 4.12 -7.27 2.31
N SER A 22 4.82 -8.41 2.26
CA SER A 22 4.80 -9.38 1.17
C SER A 22 3.62 -10.35 1.22
N ASP A 23 2.87 -10.38 2.33
CA ASP A 23 1.67 -11.19 2.51
C ASP A 23 0.41 -10.31 2.53
N LEU A 24 -0.31 -10.29 1.40
CA LEU A 24 -1.50 -9.44 1.29
C LEU A 24 -2.66 -9.89 2.18
N THR A 25 -2.61 -11.08 2.77
CA THR A 25 -3.61 -11.51 3.76
C THR A 25 -3.57 -10.67 5.02
N ARG A 26 -2.40 -10.11 5.37
CA ARG A 26 -2.17 -9.22 6.51
C ARG A 26 -2.24 -7.73 6.14
N LEU A 27 -2.04 -7.39 4.87
CA LEU A 27 -2.02 -5.99 4.41
C LEU A 27 -3.34 -5.24 4.69
N GLY A 28 -4.46 -5.95 4.86
CA GLY A 28 -5.75 -5.38 5.28
C GLY A 28 -5.68 -4.61 6.60
N GLU A 29 -4.76 -4.96 7.50
CA GLU A 29 -4.55 -4.25 8.77
C GLU A 29 -4.10 -2.79 8.59
N LEU A 30 -3.44 -2.49 7.46
CA LEU A 30 -2.97 -1.15 7.11
C LEU A 30 -4.04 -0.30 6.42
N MET A 31 -5.19 -0.87 6.09
CA MET A 31 -6.22 -0.16 5.33
C MET A 31 -7.00 0.83 6.22
N PRO A 32 -7.37 2.02 5.70
CA PRO A 32 -8.22 2.96 6.44
C PRO A 32 -9.67 2.43 6.54
N ASP A 33 -10.44 2.91 7.52
CA ASP A 33 -11.81 2.42 7.83
C ASP A 33 -12.81 2.51 6.67
N GLN A 34 -12.52 3.36 5.69
CA GLN A 34 -13.28 3.52 4.45
C GLN A 34 -13.08 2.35 3.46
N VAL A 35 -12.11 1.46 3.70
CA VAL A 35 -11.93 0.21 2.95
C VAL A 35 -12.69 -0.90 3.65
N VAL A 36 -13.58 -1.58 2.91
CA VAL A 36 -14.42 -2.66 3.41
C VAL A 36 -14.33 -3.89 2.49
N ASN A 37 -14.89 -5.01 2.93
CA ASN A 37 -14.94 -6.27 2.17
C ASN A 37 -13.55 -6.80 1.74
N TRP A 38 -12.53 -6.60 2.58
CA TRP A 38 -11.18 -7.09 2.28
C TRP A 38 -11.17 -8.61 2.12
N GLN A 39 -10.68 -9.06 0.98
CA GLN A 39 -10.39 -10.45 0.68
C GLN A 39 -8.98 -10.54 0.11
N ALA A 40 -8.21 -11.52 0.53
CA ALA A 40 -6.84 -11.65 0.05
C ALA A 40 -6.35 -13.09 0.03
N THR A 41 -5.46 -13.35 -0.92
CA THR A 41 -4.48 -14.42 -0.91
C THR A 41 -3.09 -13.79 -0.66
N PRO A 42 -2.02 -14.57 -0.48
CA PRO A 42 -0.69 -13.99 -0.25
C PRO A 42 -0.22 -13.00 -1.33
N ASP A 43 -0.67 -13.16 -2.59
CA ASP A 43 -0.20 -12.35 -3.72
C ASP A 43 -1.29 -11.49 -4.38
N LYS A 44 -2.56 -11.61 -3.97
CA LYS A 44 -3.69 -10.83 -4.51
C LYS A 44 -4.63 -10.36 -3.41
N CYS A 45 -5.20 -9.18 -3.56
CA CYS A 45 -6.29 -8.73 -2.68
C CYS A 45 -7.39 -8.03 -3.48
N SER A 46 -8.59 -7.99 -2.89
CA SER A 46 -9.73 -7.22 -3.38
C SER A 46 -10.44 -6.56 -2.21
N PHE A 47 -10.97 -5.37 -2.46
CA PHE A 47 -11.66 -4.57 -1.46
C PHE A 47 -12.56 -3.52 -2.10
N THR A 48 -13.52 -3.01 -1.35
CA THR A 48 -14.39 -1.90 -1.75
C THR A 48 -13.97 -0.65 -1.00
N ILE A 49 -13.79 0.48 -1.69
CA ILE A 49 -13.73 1.79 -1.03
C ILE A 49 -15.17 2.28 -0.88
N GLN A 50 -15.62 2.61 0.35
CA GLN A 50 -16.98 3.10 0.60
C GLN A 50 -17.32 4.30 -0.32
N GLY A 51 -18.43 4.20 -1.06
CA GLY A 51 -18.84 5.21 -2.04
C GLY A 51 -18.15 5.11 -3.41
N MET A 52 -17.30 4.10 -3.62
CA MET A 52 -16.60 3.80 -4.87
C MET A 52 -16.80 2.33 -5.30
N THR A 53 -16.18 1.96 -6.42
CA THR A 53 -16.19 0.60 -6.97
C THR A 53 -15.21 -0.33 -6.25
N ASP A 54 -15.40 -1.64 -6.43
CA ASP A 54 -14.44 -2.66 -6.02
C ASP A 54 -13.11 -2.49 -6.75
N ILE A 55 -12.02 -2.65 -6.01
CA ILE A 55 -10.63 -2.64 -6.46
C ILE A 55 -10.05 -4.02 -6.22
N SER A 56 -9.22 -4.49 -7.15
CA SER A 56 -8.43 -5.71 -6.99
C SER A 56 -6.98 -5.40 -7.35
N LEU A 57 -6.04 -5.89 -6.55
CA LEU A 57 -4.60 -5.72 -6.73
C LEU A 57 -3.92 -7.07 -6.78
N GLN A 58 -2.78 -7.12 -7.47
CA GLN A 58 -1.84 -8.23 -7.40
C GLN A 58 -0.42 -7.71 -7.24
N ILE A 59 0.44 -8.54 -6.65
CA ILE A 59 1.86 -8.26 -6.58
C ILE A 59 2.46 -8.30 -7.99
N ASP A 60 3.14 -7.22 -8.34
CA ASP A 60 3.89 -7.06 -9.59
C ASP A 60 5.37 -7.40 -9.39
N GLN A 61 5.96 -6.89 -8.31
CA GLN A 61 7.38 -7.07 -8.02
C GLN A 61 7.64 -7.19 -6.51
N LYS A 62 8.56 -8.08 -6.15
CA LYS A 62 9.17 -8.20 -4.83
C LYS A 62 10.69 -8.09 -4.99
N LEU A 63 11.30 -7.05 -4.44
CA LEU A 63 12.75 -6.99 -4.24
C LEU A 63 13.03 -7.28 -2.77
N PRO A 64 13.72 -8.39 -2.44
CA PRO A 64 13.91 -8.81 -1.06
C PRO A 64 14.36 -7.67 -0.14
N ASN A 65 13.70 -7.54 1.01
CA ASN A 65 13.98 -6.59 2.08
C ASN A 65 13.95 -5.11 1.66
N SER A 66 13.41 -4.78 0.48
CA SER A 66 13.52 -3.43 -0.10
C SER A 66 12.26 -2.91 -0.77
N LEU A 67 11.54 -3.71 -1.54
CA LEU A 67 10.38 -3.23 -2.30
C LEU A 67 9.31 -4.29 -2.47
N ILE A 68 8.06 -3.90 -2.21
CA ILE A 68 6.88 -4.62 -2.69
C ILE A 68 6.08 -3.67 -3.58
N SER A 69 5.79 -4.08 -4.82
CA SER A 69 4.99 -3.34 -5.80
C SER A 69 3.70 -4.09 -6.10
N LEU A 70 2.58 -3.36 -6.06
CA LEU A 70 1.22 -3.83 -6.30
C LEU A 70 0.63 -3.06 -7.48
N VAL A 71 -0.06 -3.76 -8.37
CA VAL A 71 -0.75 -3.20 -9.53
C VAL A 71 -2.19 -3.71 -9.61
N PRO A 72 -3.11 -2.96 -10.25
CA PRO A 72 -4.47 -3.41 -10.49
C PRO A 72 -4.53 -4.77 -11.17
N TYR A 73 -5.43 -5.61 -10.67
CA TYR A 73 -5.81 -6.89 -11.26
C TYR A 73 -7.27 -6.82 -11.73
N GLY A 74 -7.49 -6.89 -13.04
CA GLY A 74 -8.83 -6.79 -13.63
C GLY A 74 -9.23 -5.37 -14.01
N LYS A 75 -10.50 -5.00 -13.83
CA LYS A 75 -11.00 -3.68 -14.22
C LYS A 75 -10.62 -2.64 -13.16
N SER A 76 -9.94 -1.58 -13.60
CA SER A 76 -9.67 -0.40 -12.79
C SER A 76 -10.08 0.85 -13.56
N PRO A 77 -10.65 1.88 -12.92
CA PRO A 77 -11.02 3.13 -13.60
C PRO A 77 -9.81 3.92 -14.11
N PHE A 78 -8.62 3.65 -13.59
CA PHE A 78 -7.35 4.23 -14.02
C PHE A 78 -6.18 3.28 -13.72
N ALA A 79 -5.05 3.45 -14.40
CA ALA A 79 -3.83 2.72 -14.09
C ALA A 79 -3.17 3.32 -12.84
N PHE A 80 -2.71 2.47 -11.93
CA PHE A 80 -1.90 2.90 -10.80
C PHE A 80 -0.94 1.81 -10.34
N SER A 81 0.01 2.18 -9.49
CA SER A 81 0.87 1.27 -8.75
C SER A 81 0.96 1.73 -7.31
N LEU A 82 0.96 0.79 -6.36
CA LEU A 82 1.17 1.02 -4.94
C LEU A 82 2.45 0.29 -4.54
N GLN A 83 3.37 1.00 -3.91
CA GLN A 83 4.69 0.47 -3.57
C GLN A 83 4.99 0.73 -2.10
N ALA A 84 5.49 -0.28 -1.41
CA ALA A 84 6.05 -0.16 -0.09
C ALA A 84 7.58 -0.31 -0.18
N HIS A 85 8.28 0.75 0.21
CA HIS A 85 9.74 0.82 0.18
C HIS A 85 10.27 0.62 1.59
N VAL A 86 11.15 -0.36 1.77
CA VAL A 86 11.79 -0.68 3.03
C VAL A 86 13.27 -0.35 2.92
N LYS A 87 13.76 0.46 3.85
CA LYS A 87 15.17 0.81 3.97
C LYS A 87 15.74 0.12 5.20
N ASP A 88 16.72 -0.73 4.97
CA ASP A 88 17.44 -1.44 6.02
C ASP A 88 18.36 -0.49 6.81
N LEU A 89 18.26 -0.57 8.14
CA LEU A 89 19.09 0.14 9.12
C LEU A 89 19.76 -0.84 10.11
N GLY A 90 19.83 -2.13 9.80
CA GLY A 90 20.34 -3.20 10.66
C GLY A 90 19.22 -3.83 11.49
N ASP A 91 19.17 -3.52 12.79
CA ASP A 91 18.16 -4.06 13.71
C ASP A 91 16.79 -3.34 13.60
N SER A 92 16.68 -2.39 12.68
CA SER A 92 15.49 -1.58 12.44
C SER A 92 15.37 -1.24 10.96
N SER A 93 14.26 -0.60 10.58
CA SER A 93 14.04 -0.19 9.21
C SER A 93 13.25 1.10 9.12
N ASP A 94 13.40 1.82 8.02
CA ASP A 94 12.52 2.93 7.66
C ASP A 94 11.62 2.50 6.50
N VAL A 95 10.34 2.81 6.58
CA VAL A 95 9.35 2.49 5.53
C VAL A 95 8.65 3.73 5.04
N HIS A 96 8.43 3.82 3.74
CA HIS A 96 7.47 4.75 3.15
C HIS A 96 6.66 4.09 2.04
N ILE A 97 5.46 4.60 1.83
CA ILE A 97 4.51 4.07 0.85
C ILE A 97 4.34 5.10 -0.26
N THR A 98 4.44 4.68 -1.51
CA THR A 98 4.21 5.53 -2.67
C THR A 98 3.10 4.97 -3.54
N LEU A 99 2.29 5.84 -4.13
CA LEU A 99 1.29 5.47 -5.12
C LEU A 99 1.46 6.36 -6.36
N ASP A 100 1.69 5.75 -7.53
CA ASP A 100 1.64 6.46 -8.80
C ASP A 100 0.35 6.12 -9.53
N ALA A 101 -0.47 7.12 -9.81
CA ALA A 101 -1.73 6.96 -10.53
C ALA A 101 -1.78 7.81 -11.81
N ASP A 102 -2.13 7.19 -12.93
CA ASP A 102 -2.38 7.84 -14.21
C ASP A 102 -3.80 8.44 -14.23
N LEU A 103 -3.91 9.68 -13.74
CA LEU A 103 -5.18 10.37 -13.57
C LEU A 103 -5.32 11.48 -14.61
N ASN A 104 -6.47 11.53 -15.27
CA ASN A 104 -6.87 12.72 -16.00
C ASN A 104 -7.13 13.90 -15.03
N PRO A 105 -7.15 15.16 -15.50
CA PRO A 105 -7.28 16.33 -14.62
C PRO A 105 -8.54 16.34 -13.73
N MET A 106 -9.66 15.80 -14.24
CA MET A 106 -10.92 15.72 -13.50
C MET A 106 -10.82 14.74 -12.33
N LEU A 107 -10.28 13.54 -12.58
CA LEU A 107 -10.06 12.53 -11.55
C LEU A 107 -8.99 12.97 -10.55
N ALA A 108 -7.92 13.63 -11.01
CA ALA A 108 -6.85 14.13 -10.14
C ALA A 108 -7.39 15.07 -9.05
N MET A 109 -8.33 15.97 -9.37
CA MET A 109 -8.90 16.89 -8.40
C MET A 109 -9.68 16.17 -7.28
N MET A 110 -10.39 15.10 -7.64
CA MET A 110 -11.19 14.31 -6.68
C MET A 110 -10.34 13.32 -5.89
N ALA A 111 -9.37 12.68 -6.55
CA ALA A 111 -8.58 11.58 -5.98
C ALA A 111 -7.34 12.06 -5.19
N LYS A 112 -6.87 13.30 -5.39
CA LYS A 112 -5.64 13.80 -4.76
C LYS A 112 -5.63 13.64 -3.24
N ARG A 113 -6.67 14.09 -2.55
CA ARG A 113 -6.79 13.98 -1.09
C ARG A 113 -6.92 12.54 -0.60
N PRO A 114 -7.86 11.72 -1.10
CA PRO A 114 -8.02 10.35 -0.60
C PRO A 114 -6.81 9.46 -0.90
N LEU A 115 -6.16 9.60 -2.07
CA LEU A 115 -4.96 8.81 -2.39
C LEU A 115 -3.76 9.22 -1.52
N GLN A 116 -3.57 10.52 -1.28
CA GLN A 116 -2.57 10.99 -0.33
C GLN A 116 -2.84 10.48 1.09
N ASN A 117 -4.11 10.48 1.53
CA ASN A 117 -4.49 9.97 2.83
C ASN A 117 -4.28 8.45 2.94
N LEU A 118 -4.53 7.69 1.87
CA LEU A 118 -4.32 6.24 1.85
C LEU A 118 -2.86 5.88 2.15
N VAL A 119 -1.91 6.44 1.39
CA VAL A 119 -0.48 6.13 1.58
C VAL A 119 -0.02 6.55 2.97
N GLN A 120 -0.51 7.69 3.47
CA GLN A 120 -0.18 8.20 4.79
C GLN A 120 -0.69 7.28 5.91
N VAL A 121 -1.97 6.87 5.87
CA VAL A 121 -2.56 5.96 6.86
C VAL A 121 -1.87 4.61 6.86
N MET A 122 -1.51 4.06 5.69
CA MET A 122 -0.79 2.79 5.62
C MET A 122 0.56 2.87 6.34
N ALA A 123 1.34 3.92 6.10
CA ALA A 123 2.62 4.13 6.77
C ALA A 123 2.44 4.34 8.28
N ASP A 124 1.45 5.13 8.69
CA ASP A 124 1.18 5.41 10.11
C ASP A 124 0.74 4.14 10.86
N LYS A 125 -0.15 3.32 10.27
CA LYS A 125 -0.60 2.07 10.88
C LYS A 125 0.52 1.04 11.00
N LEU A 126 1.46 1.02 10.05
CA LEU A 126 2.59 0.09 10.08
C LEU A 126 3.44 0.23 11.36
N THR A 127 3.51 1.42 11.95
CA THR A 127 4.23 1.65 13.21
C THR A 127 3.61 0.95 14.43
N ASN A 128 2.35 0.48 14.29
CA ASN A 128 1.58 -0.16 15.36
C ASN A 128 1.26 -1.64 15.07
N ILE A 129 1.87 -2.22 14.02
CA ILE A 129 1.70 -3.63 13.68
C ILE A 129 2.51 -4.52 14.62
N ASP A 130 1.90 -5.63 15.03
CA ASP A 130 2.59 -6.74 15.68
C ASP A 130 3.11 -7.69 14.59
N PHE A 131 4.42 -7.71 14.38
CA PHE A 131 5.04 -8.34 13.21
C PHE A 131 5.11 -9.86 13.31
#